data_AF-A0A9P4MC32-F1
#
_entry.id   AF-A0A9P4MC32-F1
#
_cell.length_a   1.000
_cell.length_b   1.000
_cell.length_c   1.000
_cell.angle_alpha   90.00
_cell.angle_beta   90.00
_cell.angle_gamma   90.00
#
_symmetry.space_group_name_H-M   'P 1'
#
loop_
_entity.id
_entity.type
_entity.pdbx_description
1 polymer ?
#
loop_
_entity_poly.entity_id
_entity_poly.type
_entity_poly.pdbx_seq_one_letter_code
_entity_poly.pdbx_strand_id
1 'polypeptide(L)'
;MFSFFKSLTLFVLTSSALGNPVEDIFGRAVGDSCKAPLGSGTCKHTKDCVGVSYPTNLCPKDPDDVQCCYVKSCTANGEDGYCRSKKWNGCPGGDFVPNHCPGDDDIQCCVKGSTPPPSSVPQKIISYAKEQKGVDYVWGGGSCSGPTSGGFDCSGLLCYAICKATGRDLFKEGLRVTRTMYCAGESKLKYKKYAYSQRKAGDAVFFGGKCDCASDPEGIHHVGIMLDSGTSMWNALKTGTTIREDNFGSWSEKPCPYVIRFD
;
A
#
# COMPACT_ATOMS: atom_id res chain seq x y z
N MET A 1 71.97 61.26 36.27
CA MET A 1 71.16 62.22 35.50
C MET A 1 70.66 61.48 34.26
N PHE A 2 69.35 61.13 34.22
CA PHE A 2 68.53 60.64 33.07
C PHE A 2 68.98 59.35 32.32
N SER A 3 68.13 58.47 31.77
CA SER A 3 66.68 58.26 31.76
C SER A 3 66.40 56.86 31.18
N PHE A 4 65.29 56.23 31.58
CA PHE A 4 64.73 54.98 31.04
C PHE A 4 64.29 55.12 29.57
N PHE A 5 64.52 54.09 28.74
CA PHE A 5 63.82 53.89 27.47
C PHE A 5 62.68 52.87 27.65
N LYS A 6 61.44 53.29 27.41
CA LYS A 6 60.27 52.42 27.24
C LYS A 6 59.94 52.32 25.75
N SER A 7 59.81 51.08 25.26
CA SER A 7 59.33 50.75 23.91
C SER A 7 57.82 50.96 23.83
N LEU A 8 57.36 51.71 22.82
CA LEU A 8 55.94 51.98 22.56
C LEU A 8 55.53 51.27 21.27
N THR A 9 54.72 50.22 21.39
CA THR A 9 54.14 49.48 20.27
C THR A 9 52.86 50.18 19.81
N LEU A 10 52.80 50.52 18.53
CA LEU A 10 51.69 51.20 17.85
C LEU A 10 50.60 50.18 17.46
N PHE A 11 49.40 50.29 18.05
CA PHE A 11 48.21 49.55 17.62
C PHE A 11 47.47 50.35 16.53
N VAL A 12 47.29 49.75 15.35
CA VAL A 12 46.44 50.29 14.27
C VAL A 12 44.99 49.89 14.55
N LEU A 13 44.14 50.88 14.84
CA LEU A 13 42.69 50.73 14.93
C LEU A 13 42.11 50.66 13.51
N THR A 14 41.68 49.48 13.07
CA THR A 14 40.80 49.35 11.91
C THR A 14 39.37 49.64 12.36
N SER A 15 38.75 50.66 11.78
CA SER A 15 37.36 51.03 12.01
C SER A 15 36.44 49.88 11.59
N SER A 16 35.76 49.26 12.55
CA SER A 16 34.60 48.41 12.27
C SER A 16 33.45 49.30 11.82
N ALA A 17 33.07 49.18 10.55
CA ALA A 17 31.83 49.73 10.05
C ALA A 17 30.67 49.07 10.82
N LEU A 18 29.96 49.87 11.62
CA LEU A 18 28.70 49.49 12.22
C LEU A 18 27.69 49.33 11.08
N GLY A 19 27.40 48.08 10.71
CA GLY A 19 26.26 47.76 9.86
C GLY A 19 24.98 48.22 10.54
N ASN A 20 24.17 49.00 9.83
CA ASN A 20 22.88 49.50 10.32
C ASN A 20 21.93 48.32 10.62
N PRO A 21 21.29 48.24 11.80
CA PRO A 21 20.50 47.08 12.21
C PRO A 21 19.06 47.09 11.69
N VAL A 22 18.80 47.60 10.48
CA VAL A 22 17.41 47.82 9.99
C VAL A 22 17.05 47.05 8.71
N GLU A 23 17.91 46.14 8.22
CA GLU A 23 17.60 45.30 7.03
C GLU A 23 17.27 43.82 7.34
N ASP A 24 17.06 43.44 8.60
CA ASP A 24 16.73 42.04 8.98
C ASP A 24 15.33 41.85 9.59
N ILE A 25 14.41 42.80 9.38
CA ILE A 25 13.06 42.79 10.01
C ILE A 25 12.03 41.94 9.25
N PHE A 26 12.29 41.55 8.00
CA PHE A 26 11.52 40.50 7.31
C PHE A 26 12.40 39.28 7.12
N GLY A 27 12.87 38.72 8.23
CA GLY A 27 13.56 37.43 8.26
C GLY A 27 12.64 36.38 7.67
N ARG A 28 13.03 35.85 6.51
CA ARG A 28 12.41 34.67 5.92
C ARG A 28 12.30 33.58 6.98
N ALA A 29 11.11 33.02 7.14
CA ALA A 29 10.85 32.00 8.15
C ALA A 29 10.61 30.65 7.47
N VAL A 30 10.90 29.57 8.18
CA VAL A 30 10.45 28.22 7.79
C VAL A 30 8.96 28.28 7.44
N GLY A 31 8.62 27.92 6.20
CA GLY A 31 7.29 28.12 5.62
C GLY A 31 7.25 29.08 4.42
N ASP A 32 8.35 29.78 4.13
CA ASP A 32 8.45 30.67 2.97
C ASP A 32 8.39 29.93 1.63
N SER A 33 7.95 30.63 0.59
CA SER A 33 7.99 30.10 -0.77
C SER A 33 9.42 30.03 -1.31
N CYS A 34 9.74 28.97 -2.03
CA CYS A 34 11.02 28.77 -2.70
C CYS A 34 10.79 28.30 -4.14
N LYS A 35 11.83 28.39 -4.98
CA LYS A 35 11.79 27.94 -6.38
C LYS A 35 12.77 26.78 -6.59
N ALA A 36 12.23 25.58 -6.72
CA ALA A 36 12.97 24.36 -7.03
C ALA A 36 13.10 24.14 -8.56
N PRO A 37 14.03 23.28 -9.00
CA PRO A 37 14.17 22.92 -10.42
C PRO A 37 12.88 22.42 -11.09
N LEU A 38 12.06 21.66 -10.37
CA LEU A 38 10.81 21.09 -10.90
C LEU A 38 9.58 21.98 -10.68
N GLY A 39 9.70 23.10 -9.97
CA GLY A 39 8.58 24.00 -9.72
C GLY A 39 8.70 24.80 -8.43
N SER A 40 7.65 25.52 -8.07
CA SER A 40 7.57 26.26 -6.81
C SER A 40 7.35 25.31 -5.63
N GLY A 41 8.00 25.58 -4.51
CA GLY A 41 7.89 24.80 -3.28
C GLY A 41 7.80 25.68 -2.04
N THR A 42 7.95 25.04 -0.89
CA THR A 42 7.95 25.70 0.42
C THR A 42 9.15 25.27 1.23
N CYS A 43 9.82 26.20 1.90
CA CYS A 43 10.91 25.92 2.84
C CYS A 43 10.37 25.15 4.04
N LYS A 44 10.80 23.89 4.18
CA LYS A 44 10.35 22.98 5.25
C LYS A 44 11.55 22.20 5.76
N HIS A 45 11.51 21.81 7.04
CA HIS A 45 12.44 20.80 7.53
C HIS A 45 12.34 19.54 6.66
N THR A 46 13.48 18.94 6.32
CA THR A 46 13.58 17.79 5.42
C THR A 46 12.67 16.63 5.82
N LYS A 47 12.55 16.38 7.13
CA LYS A 47 11.64 15.38 7.73
C LYS A 47 10.15 15.66 7.49
N ASP A 48 9.78 16.93 7.36
CA ASP A 48 8.39 17.39 7.19
C ASP A 48 8.00 17.56 5.72
N CYS A 49 8.97 17.42 4.81
CA CYS A 49 8.70 17.44 3.38
C CYS A 49 8.15 16.08 2.92
N VAL A 50 6.91 16.07 2.41
CA VAL A 50 6.30 14.89 1.80
C VAL A 50 6.76 14.65 0.35
N GLY A 51 7.21 15.71 -0.34
CA GLY A 51 7.66 15.68 -1.74
C GLY A 51 9.18 15.63 -1.91
N VAL A 52 9.71 16.30 -2.93
CA VAL A 52 11.14 16.37 -3.22
C VAL A 52 11.79 17.48 -2.38
N SER A 53 12.78 17.10 -1.58
CA SER A 53 13.63 18.07 -0.88
C SER A 53 14.86 18.40 -1.73
N TYR A 54 15.11 19.68 -1.98
CA TYR A 54 16.30 20.15 -2.69
C TYR A 54 17.33 20.70 -1.71
N PRO A 55 18.53 20.09 -1.57
CA PRO A 55 19.55 20.50 -0.62
C PRO A 55 20.34 21.75 -1.06
N THR A 56 20.01 22.33 -2.21
CA THR A 56 20.57 23.62 -2.64
C THR A 56 20.06 24.74 -1.73
N ASN A 57 20.85 25.83 -1.59
CA ASN A 57 20.52 27.02 -0.79
C ASN A 57 19.36 27.84 -1.38
N LEU A 58 18.19 27.21 -1.50
CA LEU A 58 16.93 27.77 -2.01
C LEU A 58 16.06 28.36 -0.89
N CYS A 59 16.46 28.10 0.36
CA CYS A 59 15.89 28.62 1.59
C CYS A 59 16.98 29.39 2.35
N PRO A 60 17.42 30.54 1.82
CA PRO A 60 18.52 31.29 2.43
C PRO A 60 18.09 31.83 3.78
N LYS A 61 19.02 31.83 4.74
CA LYS A 61 18.83 32.24 6.15
C LYS A 61 18.02 31.27 7.02
N ASP A 62 17.56 30.13 6.47
CA ASP A 62 17.01 29.04 7.27
C ASP A 62 18.10 28.05 7.73
N PRO A 63 17.84 27.22 8.76
CA PRO A 63 18.74 26.13 9.17
C PRO A 63 19.07 25.14 8.05
N ASP A 64 20.21 24.46 8.14
CA ASP A 64 20.68 23.50 7.12
C ASP A 64 19.70 22.34 6.84
N ASP A 65 18.87 21.97 7.83
CA ASP A 65 17.86 20.93 7.69
C ASP A 65 16.55 21.42 7.07
N VAL A 66 16.45 22.71 6.74
CA VAL A 66 15.34 23.33 6.01
C VAL A 66 15.71 23.45 4.55
N GLN A 67 14.89 22.81 3.72
CA GLN A 67 15.12 22.70 2.28
C GLN A 67 13.86 23.09 1.51
N CYS A 68 14.03 23.43 0.23
CA CYS A 68 12.89 23.70 -0.63
C CYS A 68 12.14 22.39 -0.90
N CYS A 69 10.92 22.28 -0.37
CA CYS A 69 10.05 21.14 -0.55
C CYS A 69 9.10 21.37 -1.73
N TYR A 70 9.34 20.68 -2.83
CA TYR A 70 8.46 20.65 -3.99
C TYR A 70 7.52 19.45 -3.90
N VAL A 71 6.21 19.70 -3.80
CA VAL A 71 5.21 18.64 -3.68
C VAL A 71 4.64 18.32 -5.05
N LYS A 72 4.86 17.08 -5.50
CA LYS A 72 4.25 16.50 -6.69
C LYS A 72 3.68 15.14 -6.31
N SER A 73 2.37 14.96 -6.44
CA SER A 73 1.74 13.65 -6.33
C SER A 73 2.06 12.78 -7.54
N CYS A 74 2.04 11.48 -7.33
CA CYS A 74 2.21 10.46 -8.36
C CYS A 74 1.33 9.26 -8.01
N THR A 75 0.96 8.48 -9.02
CA THR A 75 0.27 7.20 -8.83
C THR A 75 1.10 6.12 -9.52
N ALA A 76 1.44 5.07 -8.77
CA ALA A 76 2.26 3.97 -9.25
C ALA A 76 1.67 2.64 -8.75
N ASN A 77 1.52 1.66 -9.64
CA ASN A 77 0.91 0.36 -9.32
C ASN A 77 -0.50 0.45 -8.67
N GLY A 78 -1.26 1.52 -8.97
CA GLY A 78 -2.58 1.75 -8.37
C GLY A 78 -2.54 2.36 -6.96
N GLU A 79 -1.35 2.69 -6.45
CA GLU A 79 -1.17 3.36 -5.16
C GLU A 79 -0.82 4.84 -5.37
N ASP A 80 -1.43 5.70 -4.55
CA ASP A 80 -1.11 7.12 -4.51
C ASP A 80 0.14 7.37 -3.66
N GLY A 81 1.00 8.24 -4.16
CA GLY A 81 2.27 8.59 -3.53
C GLY A 81 2.71 10.00 -3.85
N TYR A 82 3.94 10.31 -3.46
CA TYR A 82 4.59 11.59 -3.75
C TYR A 82 5.96 11.36 -4.36
N CYS A 83 6.33 12.23 -5.29
CA CYS A 83 7.68 12.24 -5.84
C CYS A 83 8.68 12.61 -4.76
N ARG A 84 9.72 11.79 -4.59
CA ARG A 84 10.80 11.99 -3.61
C ARG A 84 12.15 11.67 -4.25
N SER A 85 13.20 12.22 -3.67
CA SER A 85 14.57 11.94 -4.08
C SER A 85 15.07 10.68 -3.38
N LYS A 86 15.60 9.71 -4.15
CA LYS A 86 16.25 8.52 -3.59
C LYS A 86 17.45 8.89 -2.74
N LYS A 87 18.24 9.86 -3.21
CA LYS A 87 19.49 10.28 -2.59
C LYS A 87 19.29 11.10 -1.32
N TRP A 88 18.32 12.02 -1.31
CA TRP A 88 18.30 13.10 -0.30
C TRP A 88 17.27 12.90 0.81
N ASN A 89 16.09 12.38 0.51
CA ASN A 89 15.01 12.29 1.50
C ASN A 89 14.28 10.93 1.54
N GLY A 90 14.74 9.96 0.74
CA GLY A 90 14.34 8.56 0.76
C GLY A 90 12.84 8.37 0.59
N CYS A 91 12.35 7.16 0.90
CA CYS A 91 10.93 6.86 0.97
C CYS A 91 10.60 6.27 2.36
N PRO A 92 10.44 7.10 3.41
CA PRO A 92 10.23 6.60 4.76
C PRO A 92 8.94 5.78 4.87
N GLY A 93 9.07 4.48 5.13
CA GLY A 93 7.94 3.56 5.23
C GLY A 93 7.29 3.23 3.89
N GLY A 94 8.04 3.30 2.79
CA GLY A 94 7.53 2.99 1.46
C GLY A 94 8.62 2.55 0.48
N ASP A 95 8.20 2.33 -0.77
CA ASP A 95 9.06 1.90 -1.87
C ASP A 95 9.08 2.92 -3.00
N PHE A 96 10.18 2.95 -3.74
CA PHE A 96 10.32 3.78 -4.93
C PHE A 96 9.89 3.02 -6.18
N VAL A 97 9.02 3.64 -6.98
CA VAL A 97 8.65 3.17 -8.31
C VAL A 97 9.19 4.14 -9.37
N PRO A 98 10.02 3.66 -10.32
CA PRO A 98 10.63 4.50 -11.35
C PRO A 98 9.61 5.00 -12.38
N ASN A 99 9.96 6.06 -13.13
CA ASN A 99 9.18 6.57 -14.28
C ASN A 99 7.77 7.12 -13.98
N HIS A 100 7.47 7.43 -12.72
CA HIS A 100 6.18 8.03 -12.31
C HIS A 100 6.29 9.49 -11.85
N CYS A 101 7.48 10.08 -11.96
CA CYS A 101 7.77 11.45 -11.54
C CYS A 101 8.61 12.18 -12.61
N PRO A 102 8.43 13.50 -12.76
CA PRO A 102 9.26 14.29 -13.66
C PRO A 102 10.65 14.52 -13.05
N GLY A 103 11.64 14.76 -13.90
CA GLY A 103 13.01 15.02 -13.49
C GLY A 103 13.96 13.92 -13.94
N ASP A 104 15.07 13.80 -13.22
CA ASP A 104 16.08 12.77 -13.43
C ASP A 104 15.72 11.46 -12.71
N ASP A 105 16.57 10.44 -12.87
CA ASP A 105 16.38 9.12 -12.29
C ASP A 105 16.42 9.09 -10.75
N ASP A 106 16.85 10.17 -10.08
CA ASP A 106 16.84 10.28 -8.63
C ASP A 106 15.43 10.56 -8.09
N ILE A 107 14.58 11.22 -8.87
CA ILE A 107 13.22 11.58 -8.48
C ILE A 107 12.25 10.47 -8.90
N GLN A 108 11.79 9.71 -7.91
CA GLN A 108 10.90 8.56 -8.13
C GLN A 108 9.64 8.66 -7.27
N CYS A 109 8.61 7.91 -7.65
CA CYS A 109 7.37 7.91 -6.90
C CYS A 109 7.56 7.08 -5.62
N CYS A 110 7.49 7.75 -4.47
CA CYS A 110 7.49 7.09 -3.16
C CYS A 110 6.05 6.76 -2.79
N VAL A 111 5.75 5.46 -2.74
CA VAL A 111 4.47 4.93 -2.29
C VAL A 111 4.68 4.31 -0.91
N LYS A 112 3.95 4.80 0.11
CA LYS A 112 3.96 4.21 1.45
C LYS A 112 3.11 2.96 1.40
N GLY A 113 3.76 1.87 0.99
CA GLY A 113 3.10 0.81 0.28
C GLY A 113 2.07 0.03 1.07
N SER A 114 1.35 -0.80 0.33
CA SER A 114 1.22 -2.18 0.78
C SER A 114 1.73 -3.13 -0.30
N THR A 115 2.98 -3.60 -0.13
CA THR A 115 3.58 -4.78 -0.79
C THR A 115 4.14 -4.51 -2.21
N PRO A 116 5.30 -5.11 -2.57
CA PRO A 116 5.63 -5.36 -3.98
C PRO A 116 4.41 -5.88 -4.74
N PRO A 117 4.30 -5.67 -6.07
CA PRO A 117 3.21 -6.26 -6.85
C PRO A 117 3.08 -7.72 -6.45
N PRO A 118 1.89 -8.19 -6.04
CA PRO A 118 1.74 -9.50 -5.42
C PRO A 118 2.39 -10.54 -6.33
N SER A 119 3.52 -11.10 -5.89
CA SER A 119 4.38 -11.90 -6.77
C SER A 119 3.88 -13.34 -6.84
N SER A 120 3.25 -13.79 -5.76
CA SER A 120 2.61 -15.11 -5.67
C SER A 120 1.12 -15.06 -6.03
N VAL A 121 0.59 -16.16 -6.58
CA VAL A 121 -0.84 -16.31 -6.90
C VAL A 121 -1.75 -16.03 -5.68
N PRO A 122 -1.47 -16.53 -4.46
CA PRO A 122 -2.30 -16.25 -3.29
C PRO A 122 -2.42 -14.76 -2.96
N GLN A 123 -1.32 -14.00 -3.08
CA GLN A 123 -1.33 -12.56 -2.83
C GLN A 123 -2.13 -11.81 -3.90
N LYS A 124 -2.05 -12.24 -5.17
CA LYS A 124 -2.84 -11.65 -6.26
C LYS A 124 -4.34 -11.86 -6.02
N ILE A 125 -4.73 -13.06 -5.60
CA ILE A 125 -6.13 -13.38 -5.26
C ILE A 125 -6.65 -12.44 -4.17
N ILE A 126 -5.90 -12.27 -3.07
CA ILE A 126 -6.29 -11.34 -2.00
C ILE A 126 -6.42 -9.92 -2.53
N SER A 127 -5.44 -9.45 -3.31
CA SER A 127 -5.42 -8.09 -3.88
C SER A 127 -6.64 -7.82 -4.76
N TYR A 128 -6.92 -8.68 -5.75
CA TYR A 128 -8.08 -8.51 -6.63
C TYR A 128 -9.41 -8.62 -5.89
N ALA A 129 -9.49 -9.45 -4.84
CA ALA A 129 -10.70 -9.52 -4.02
C ALA A 129 -10.91 -8.25 -3.19
N LYS A 130 -9.83 -7.67 -2.62
CA LYS A 130 -9.86 -6.44 -1.82
C LYS A 130 -10.24 -5.20 -2.64
N GLU A 131 -9.88 -5.15 -3.92
CA GLU A 131 -10.34 -4.09 -4.84
C GLU A 131 -11.87 -4.01 -4.93
N GLN A 132 -12.58 -5.10 -4.63
CA GLN A 132 -14.05 -5.15 -4.67
C GLN A 132 -14.69 -4.76 -3.33
N LYS A 133 -13.94 -4.15 -2.39
CA LYS A 133 -14.48 -3.69 -1.11
C LYS A 133 -15.70 -2.79 -1.31
N GLY A 134 -16.78 -3.08 -0.59
CA GLY A 134 -17.99 -2.27 -0.64
C GLY A 134 -18.94 -2.58 -1.80
N VAL A 135 -18.56 -3.43 -2.75
CA VAL A 135 -19.49 -3.96 -3.77
C VAL A 135 -20.55 -4.83 -3.09
N ASP A 136 -21.80 -4.76 -3.55
CA ASP A 136 -22.93 -5.47 -2.95
C ASP A 136 -22.82 -6.99 -3.10
N TYR A 137 -23.38 -7.69 -2.11
CA TYR A 137 -23.68 -9.11 -2.28
C TYR A 137 -24.85 -9.29 -3.24
N VAL A 138 -24.67 -10.13 -4.26
CA VAL A 138 -25.73 -10.54 -5.17
C VAL A 138 -25.66 -12.06 -5.35
N TRP A 139 -26.76 -12.76 -5.05
CA TRP A 139 -26.86 -14.20 -5.23
C TRP A 139 -26.61 -14.59 -6.70
N GLY A 140 -25.66 -15.49 -6.95
CA GLY A 140 -25.23 -15.86 -8.31
C GLY A 140 -24.32 -14.82 -8.97
N GLY A 141 -24.01 -13.71 -8.30
CA GLY A 141 -23.22 -12.60 -8.83
C GLY A 141 -21.75 -12.95 -9.05
N GLY A 142 -21.16 -12.38 -10.09
CA GLY A 142 -19.74 -12.50 -10.42
C GLY A 142 -19.47 -13.23 -11.73
N SER A 143 -18.41 -12.79 -12.40
CA SER A 143 -17.80 -13.39 -13.59
C SER A 143 -16.30 -13.11 -13.59
N CYS A 144 -15.54 -13.69 -14.52
CA CYS A 144 -14.13 -13.32 -14.70
C CYS A 144 -13.94 -11.82 -15.05
N SER A 145 -14.95 -11.19 -15.65
CA SER A 145 -14.92 -9.77 -16.02
C SER A 145 -15.26 -8.82 -14.88
N GLY A 146 -15.75 -9.33 -13.74
CA GLY A 146 -16.17 -8.52 -12.60
C GLY A 146 -17.58 -8.86 -12.08
N PRO A 147 -18.19 -7.96 -11.29
CA PRO A 147 -19.52 -8.19 -10.71
C PRO A 147 -20.58 -8.35 -11.79
N THR A 148 -21.60 -9.15 -11.52
CA THR A 148 -22.78 -9.30 -12.40
C THR A 148 -24.03 -8.91 -11.62
N SER A 149 -24.98 -8.26 -12.30
CA SER A 149 -26.15 -7.65 -11.65
C SER A 149 -25.79 -6.72 -10.48
N GLY A 150 -24.62 -6.07 -10.56
CA GLY A 150 -24.13 -5.12 -9.57
C GLY A 150 -23.31 -5.71 -8.42
N GLY A 151 -23.12 -7.04 -8.35
CA GLY A 151 -22.43 -7.62 -7.19
C GLY A 151 -21.81 -9.00 -7.39
N PHE A 152 -21.42 -9.59 -6.27
CA PHE A 152 -20.84 -10.93 -6.16
C PHE A 152 -21.55 -11.74 -5.09
N ASP A 153 -21.60 -13.07 -5.25
CA ASP A 153 -21.76 -13.96 -4.10
C ASP A 153 -20.40 -14.49 -3.62
N CYS A 154 -20.42 -15.37 -2.61
CA CYS A 154 -19.23 -15.88 -1.95
C CYS A 154 -18.24 -16.54 -2.94
N SER A 155 -18.70 -17.52 -3.72
CA SER A 155 -17.83 -18.22 -4.65
C SER A 155 -17.61 -17.45 -5.95
N GLY A 156 -18.50 -16.54 -6.32
CA GLY A 156 -18.33 -15.61 -7.43
C GLY A 156 -17.15 -14.66 -7.22
N LEU A 157 -17.02 -14.08 -6.02
CA LEU A 157 -15.88 -13.26 -5.65
C LEU A 157 -14.57 -14.05 -5.72
N LEU A 158 -14.54 -15.26 -5.15
CA LEU A 158 -13.36 -16.12 -5.20
C LEU A 158 -12.98 -16.49 -6.64
N CYS A 159 -13.95 -16.91 -7.46
CA CYS A 159 -13.70 -17.28 -8.85
C CYS A 159 -13.20 -16.08 -9.70
N TYR A 160 -13.74 -14.88 -9.47
CA TYR A 160 -13.24 -13.65 -10.08
C TYR A 160 -11.77 -13.41 -9.72
N ALA A 161 -11.45 -13.44 -8.43
CA ALA A 161 -10.09 -13.17 -7.96
C ALA A 161 -9.07 -14.19 -8.52
N ILE A 162 -9.44 -15.48 -8.58
CA ILE A 162 -8.62 -16.52 -9.21
C ILE A 162 -8.43 -16.24 -10.71
N CYS A 163 -9.50 -15.86 -11.42
CA CYS A 163 -9.41 -15.57 -12.84
C CYS A 163 -8.49 -14.38 -13.13
N LYS A 164 -8.56 -13.31 -12.33
CA LYS A 164 -7.67 -12.15 -12.47
C LYS A 164 -6.23 -12.46 -12.08
N ALA A 165 -6.02 -13.32 -11.09
CA ALA A 165 -4.70 -13.71 -10.63
C ALA A 165 -3.96 -14.69 -11.58
N THR A 166 -4.71 -15.58 -12.25
CA THR A 166 -4.14 -16.74 -12.97
C THR A 166 -4.54 -16.85 -14.44
N GLY A 167 -5.58 -16.13 -14.88
CA GLY A 167 -6.22 -16.32 -16.18
C GLY A 167 -7.16 -17.54 -16.25
N ARG A 168 -7.25 -18.35 -15.18
CA ARG A 168 -8.08 -19.55 -15.16
C ARG A 168 -9.54 -19.24 -14.81
N ASP A 169 -10.45 -19.70 -15.64
CA ASP A 169 -11.88 -19.37 -15.55
C ASP A 169 -12.70 -20.51 -14.91
N LEU A 170 -12.79 -20.51 -13.57
CA LEU A 170 -13.56 -21.51 -12.82
C LEU A 170 -15.07 -21.50 -13.11
N PHE A 171 -15.59 -20.41 -13.68
CA PHE A 171 -16.98 -20.33 -14.12
C PHE A 171 -17.24 -21.32 -15.27
N LYS A 172 -16.30 -21.38 -16.23
CA LYS A 172 -16.37 -22.29 -17.38
C LYS A 172 -15.98 -23.72 -17.06
N GLU A 173 -15.21 -23.93 -16.00
CA GLU A 173 -14.75 -25.27 -15.59
C GLU A 173 -15.73 -26.04 -14.70
N GLY A 174 -16.94 -25.50 -14.49
CA GLY A 174 -17.95 -26.14 -13.64
C GLY A 174 -17.51 -26.24 -12.18
N LEU A 175 -16.76 -25.23 -11.71
CA LEU A 175 -16.25 -25.09 -10.34
C LEU A 175 -16.75 -23.81 -9.66
N ARG A 176 -17.69 -23.08 -10.28
CA ARG A 176 -18.29 -21.85 -9.74
C ARG A 176 -18.99 -22.07 -8.41
N VAL A 177 -19.68 -23.19 -8.23
CA VAL A 177 -20.54 -23.40 -7.06
C VAL A 177 -19.71 -23.89 -5.88
N THR A 178 -19.88 -23.31 -4.70
CA THR A 178 -19.10 -23.60 -3.48
C THR A 178 -18.89 -25.09 -3.24
N ARG A 179 -19.96 -25.89 -3.20
CA ARG A 179 -19.89 -27.34 -3.02
C ARG A 179 -19.18 -28.07 -4.15
N THR A 180 -19.40 -27.67 -5.40
CA THR A 180 -18.72 -28.29 -6.56
C THR A 180 -17.22 -28.04 -6.53
N MET A 181 -16.80 -26.88 -6.00
CA MET A 181 -15.41 -26.54 -5.78
C MET A 181 -14.83 -27.35 -4.62
N TYR A 182 -15.47 -27.32 -3.44
CA TYR A 182 -14.96 -28.02 -2.27
C TYR A 182 -14.91 -29.53 -2.45
N CYS A 183 -15.90 -30.14 -3.12
CA CYS A 183 -15.98 -31.59 -3.28
C CYS A 183 -15.23 -32.14 -4.50
N ALA A 184 -14.77 -31.28 -5.41
CA ALA A 184 -13.94 -31.73 -6.52
C ALA A 184 -12.63 -32.34 -6.02
N GLY A 185 -12.20 -33.45 -6.63
CA GLY A 185 -10.88 -34.01 -6.41
C GLY A 185 -9.78 -33.11 -6.98
N GLU A 186 -8.56 -33.21 -6.45
CA GLU A 186 -7.41 -32.36 -6.85
C GLU A 186 -7.11 -32.43 -8.35
N SER A 187 -7.35 -33.57 -9.00
CA SER A 187 -7.21 -33.72 -10.46
C SER A 187 -8.12 -32.77 -11.25
N LYS A 188 -9.40 -32.63 -10.83
CA LYS A 188 -10.33 -31.67 -11.44
C LYS A 188 -10.02 -30.24 -11.00
N LEU A 189 -9.66 -30.06 -9.73
CA LEU A 189 -9.35 -28.75 -9.18
C LEU A 189 -8.07 -28.16 -9.77
N LYS A 190 -7.10 -28.96 -10.20
CA LYS A 190 -5.74 -28.52 -10.56
C LYS A 190 -5.05 -27.70 -9.46
N TYR A 191 -5.53 -27.85 -8.23
CA TYR A 191 -5.09 -27.17 -7.02
C TYR A 191 -5.12 -28.17 -5.87
N LYS A 192 -4.25 -27.94 -4.88
CA LYS A 192 -4.12 -28.83 -3.73
C LYS A 192 -5.06 -28.45 -2.60
N LYS A 193 -5.53 -29.47 -1.90
CA LYS A 193 -6.21 -29.35 -0.62
C LYS A 193 -5.22 -29.52 0.51
N TYR A 194 -5.38 -28.70 1.53
CA TYR A 194 -4.58 -28.76 2.75
C TYR A 194 -5.51 -28.88 3.93
N ALA A 195 -5.06 -29.56 5.00
CA ALA A 195 -5.79 -29.55 6.25
C ALA A 195 -5.97 -28.10 6.73
N TYR A 196 -7.12 -27.77 7.30
CA TYR A 196 -7.42 -26.42 7.78
C TYR A 196 -6.37 -25.89 8.78
N SER A 197 -5.72 -26.78 9.53
CA SER A 197 -4.60 -26.42 10.42
C SER A 197 -3.38 -25.83 9.68
N GLN A 198 -3.24 -26.09 8.37
CA GLN A 198 -2.15 -25.61 7.52
C GLN A 198 -2.53 -24.37 6.68
N ARG A 199 -3.69 -23.77 6.97
CA ARG A 199 -4.20 -22.60 6.24
C ARG A 199 -3.22 -21.43 6.30
N LYS A 200 -3.18 -20.67 5.21
CA LYS A 200 -2.43 -19.43 5.09
C LYS A 200 -3.20 -18.42 4.25
N ALA A 201 -2.68 -17.20 4.22
CA ALA A 201 -3.20 -16.13 3.38
C ALA A 201 -3.35 -16.59 1.91
N GLY A 202 -4.54 -16.37 1.37
CA GLY A 202 -4.94 -16.66 -0.01
C GLY A 202 -5.54 -18.05 -0.22
N ASP A 203 -5.56 -18.92 0.81
CA ASP A 203 -6.31 -20.17 0.74
C ASP A 203 -7.83 -19.89 0.76
N ALA A 204 -8.62 -20.69 0.02
CA ALA A 204 -10.07 -20.70 0.15
C ALA A 204 -10.50 -21.52 1.37
N VAL A 205 -11.25 -20.90 2.27
CA VAL A 205 -11.86 -21.52 3.46
C VAL A 205 -13.36 -21.71 3.24
N PHE A 206 -13.89 -22.88 3.58
CA PHE A 206 -15.27 -23.27 3.30
C PHE A 206 -16.07 -23.50 4.58
N PHE A 207 -17.39 -23.37 4.49
CA PHE A 207 -18.33 -23.60 5.60
C PHE A 207 -19.51 -24.44 5.11
N GLY A 208 -19.99 -25.33 5.96
CA GLY A 208 -21.02 -26.30 5.59
C GLY A 208 -21.32 -27.38 6.61
N GLY A 209 -21.34 -27.05 7.90
CA GLY A 209 -21.57 -28.02 8.97
C GLY A 209 -20.51 -29.12 8.98
N LYS A 210 -20.89 -30.35 8.58
CA LYS A 210 -19.96 -31.51 8.51
C LYS A 210 -19.09 -31.51 7.26
N CYS A 211 -19.41 -30.70 6.25
CA CYS A 211 -18.75 -30.66 4.95
C CYS A 211 -18.66 -32.03 4.28
N ASP A 212 -19.78 -32.76 4.30
CA ASP A 212 -19.91 -34.12 3.80
C ASP A 212 -20.21 -34.13 2.29
N CYS A 213 -19.18 -34.39 1.49
CA CYS A 213 -19.32 -34.44 0.04
C CYS A 213 -20.10 -35.66 -0.49
N ALA A 214 -20.26 -36.72 0.30
CA ALA A 214 -20.90 -37.95 -0.13
C ALA A 214 -22.40 -37.91 0.13
N SER A 215 -22.81 -37.46 1.32
CA SER A 215 -24.19 -37.58 1.79
C SER A 215 -24.93 -36.26 1.89
N ASP A 216 -24.22 -35.13 2.08
CA ASP A 216 -24.81 -33.80 2.23
C ASP A 216 -23.96 -32.70 1.57
N PRO A 217 -23.73 -32.78 0.25
CA PRO A 217 -22.92 -31.78 -0.44
C PRO A 217 -23.58 -30.39 -0.47
N GLU A 218 -24.92 -30.33 -0.38
CA GLU A 218 -25.68 -29.08 -0.33
C GLU A 218 -25.48 -28.32 0.98
N GLY A 219 -25.10 -29.01 2.06
CA GLY A 219 -24.70 -28.39 3.32
C GLY A 219 -23.54 -27.41 3.17
N ILE A 220 -22.67 -27.56 2.15
CA ILE A 220 -21.52 -26.68 1.89
C ILE A 220 -21.97 -25.42 1.14
N HIS A 221 -22.10 -24.32 1.89
CA HIS A 221 -22.86 -23.15 1.45
C HIS A 221 -22.04 -21.86 1.37
N HIS A 222 -20.90 -21.75 2.06
CA HIS A 222 -20.11 -20.51 2.05
C HIS A 222 -18.61 -20.75 1.82
N VAL A 223 -17.95 -19.77 1.20
CA VAL A 223 -16.51 -19.73 1.00
C VAL A 223 -15.98 -18.31 1.19
N GLY A 224 -14.78 -18.21 1.77
CA GLY A 224 -14.03 -16.96 1.88
C GLY A 224 -12.55 -17.16 1.52
N ILE A 225 -11.82 -16.05 1.41
CA ILE A 225 -10.37 -16.03 1.14
C ILE A 225 -9.66 -15.73 2.46
N MET A 226 -8.82 -16.63 2.94
CA MET A 226 -8.02 -16.40 4.14
C MET A 226 -7.13 -15.17 3.97
N LEU A 227 -7.09 -14.27 4.95
CA LEU A 227 -6.19 -13.12 4.95
C LEU A 227 -4.89 -13.40 5.70
N ASP A 228 -4.91 -14.40 6.58
CA ASP A 228 -3.81 -14.82 7.44
C ASP A 228 -3.90 -16.33 7.73
N SER A 229 -3.03 -16.84 8.61
CA SER A 229 -3.14 -18.21 9.16
C SER A 229 -4.08 -18.30 10.37
N GLY A 230 -4.75 -17.20 10.71
CA GLY A 230 -5.65 -17.04 11.85
C GLY A 230 -7.09 -17.34 11.47
N THR A 231 -7.98 -16.36 11.63
CA THR A 231 -9.43 -16.50 11.39
C THR A 231 -10.01 -15.30 10.63
N SER A 232 -9.13 -14.49 10.03
CA SER A 232 -9.52 -13.33 9.24
C SER A 232 -9.73 -13.79 7.79
N MET A 233 -10.84 -13.41 7.19
CA MET A 233 -11.11 -13.71 5.79
C MET A 233 -11.74 -12.54 5.06
N TRP A 234 -11.56 -12.53 3.74
CA TRP A 234 -12.24 -11.64 2.82
C TRP A 234 -13.32 -12.40 2.07
N ASN A 235 -14.55 -11.87 2.02
CA ASN A 235 -15.69 -12.57 1.45
C ASN A 235 -16.82 -11.64 1.00
N ALA A 236 -17.77 -12.24 0.27
CA ALA A 236 -19.13 -11.75 0.14
C ALA A 236 -20.03 -12.64 1.01
N LEU A 237 -20.45 -12.17 2.19
CA LEU A 237 -21.08 -13.06 3.19
C LEU A 237 -22.50 -13.50 2.82
N LYS A 238 -23.41 -12.54 2.67
CA LYS A 238 -24.85 -12.79 2.51
C LYS A 238 -25.57 -11.57 1.96
N THR A 239 -26.78 -11.80 1.46
CA THR A 239 -27.71 -10.75 1.01
C THR A 239 -27.86 -9.64 2.04
N GLY A 240 -27.90 -8.39 1.55
CA GLY A 240 -28.00 -7.19 2.39
C GLY A 240 -26.68 -6.75 3.02
N THR A 241 -25.56 -7.32 2.58
CA THR A 241 -24.22 -6.90 3.01
C THR A 241 -23.33 -6.65 1.79
N THR A 242 -22.21 -5.94 2.00
CA THR A 242 -21.19 -5.72 0.97
C THR A 242 -20.00 -6.66 1.19
N ILE A 243 -19.16 -6.77 0.16
CA ILE A 243 -17.84 -7.40 0.24
C ILE A 243 -16.99 -6.70 1.30
N ARG A 244 -16.41 -7.49 2.19
CA ARG A 244 -15.68 -7.01 3.35
C ARG A 244 -14.73 -8.06 3.92
N GLU A 245 -14.05 -7.65 4.99
CA GLU A 245 -13.37 -8.52 5.91
C GLU A 245 -14.32 -8.97 7.02
N ASP A 246 -14.31 -10.27 7.33
CA ASP A 246 -14.98 -10.85 8.50
C ASP A 246 -13.95 -11.66 9.30
N ASN A 247 -14.11 -11.68 10.62
CA ASN A 247 -13.39 -12.60 11.51
C ASN A 247 -14.33 -13.73 11.94
N PHE A 248 -14.09 -14.93 11.45
CA PHE A 248 -14.95 -16.09 11.72
C PHE A 248 -14.58 -16.85 13.00
N GLY A 249 -13.56 -16.41 13.74
CA GLY A 249 -13.17 -17.04 15.01
C GLY A 249 -14.27 -16.95 16.08
N SER A 250 -15.15 -15.95 15.96
CA SER A 250 -16.31 -15.74 16.83
C SER A 250 -17.59 -16.46 16.36
N TRP A 251 -17.55 -17.12 15.20
CA TRP A 251 -18.74 -17.78 14.64
C TRP A 251 -19.03 -19.09 15.37
N SER A 252 -20.34 -19.41 15.49
CA SER A 252 -20.79 -20.70 16.02
C SER A 252 -20.46 -21.85 15.07
N GLU A 253 -20.50 -21.59 13.77
CA GLU A 253 -20.11 -22.56 12.74
C GLU A 253 -18.59 -22.68 12.64
N LYS A 254 -18.12 -23.90 12.39
CA LYS A 254 -16.71 -24.21 12.17
C LYS A 254 -16.42 -24.34 10.68
N PRO A 255 -15.20 -23.94 10.24
CA PRO A 255 -14.78 -24.13 8.87
C PRO A 255 -14.64 -25.62 8.56
N CYS A 256 -14.76 -25.95 7.28
CA CYS A 256 -14.53 -27.30 6.77
C CYS A 256 -13.12 -27.81 7.08
N PRO A 257 -12.90 -29.14 7.16
CA PRO A 257 -11.61 -29.72 7.50
C PRO A 257 -10.46 -29.39 6.53
N TYR A 258 -10.78 -28.95 5.31
CA TYR A 258 -9.79 -28.63 4.28
C TYR A 258 -9.97 -27.21 3.74
N VAL A 259 -8.83 -26.60 3.40
CA VAL A 259 -8.76 -25.39 2.57
C VAL A 259 -8.21 -25.74 1.19
N ILE A 260 -8.50 -24.92 0.19
CA ILE A 260 -7.91 -25.05 -1.16
C ILE A 260 -6.86 -23.96 -1.36
N ARG A 261 -5.69 -24.34 -1.83
CA ARG A 261 -4.57 -23.41 -2.09
C ARG A 261 -4.34 -23.23 -3.58
N PHE A 262 -4.12 -21.98 -3.98
CA PHE A 262 -3.90 -21.57 -5.36
C PHE A 262 -2.45 -21.10 -5.52
N ASP A 263 -1.55 -22.00 -5.92
CA ASP A 263 -0.11 -21.78 -6.11
C ASP A 263 0.35 -21.97 -7.56
#